data_AF-A0AAD6Q3Q8-F1
#
_entry.id   AF-A0AAD6Q3Q8-F1
#
_cell.length_a   1.000
_cell.length_b   1.000
_cell.length_c   1.000
_cell.angle_alpha   90.00
_cell.angle_beta   90.00
_cell.angle_gamma   90.00
#
_symmetry.space_group_name_H-M   'P 1'
#
loop_
_entity.id
_entity.type
_entity.pdbx_description
1 polymer ?
#
loop_
_entity_poly.entity_id
_entity_poly.type
_entity_poly.pdbx_seq_one_letter_code
_entity_poly.pdbx_strand_id
1 'polypeptide(L)'
;MDNQLSYEQGWFRRLLKWLMTVMRSAIAYFEVTRARRSLAETLLITTWSRLSFQTTDFVWGLPVLSGPVALPEKEEMLFLSHGKERKNINVLLGKPAVIF
;
A
#
# COMPACT_ATOMS: atom_id res chain seq x y z
N MET A 1 16.48 29.97 9.28
CA MET A 1 15.37 29.04 8.96
C MET A 1 15.84 27.82 8.16
N ASP A 2 17.11 27.77 7.75
CA ASP A 2 17.65 26.75 6.83
C ASP A 2 17.96 25.38 7.48
N ASN A 3 17.94 25.29 8.81
CA ASN A 3 18.32 24.07 9.53
C ASN A 3 17.19 23.02 9.60
N GLN A 4 15.93 23.44 9.60
CA GLN A 4 14.80 22.54 9.76
C GLN A 4 14.51 21.76 8.47
N LEU A 5 14.57 22.42 7.30
CA LEU A 5 14.39 21.75 6.01
C LEU A 5 15.52 20.74 5.72
N SER A 6 16.75 21.07 6.11
CA SER A 6 17.92 20.19 5.99
C SER A 6 17.80 18.95 6.89
N TYR A 7 17.29 19.13 8.11
CA TYR A 7 17.03 18.03 9.05
C TYR A 7 15.98 17.05 8.51
N GLU A 8 14.83 17.56 8.03
CA GLU A 8 13.74 16.74 7.48
C GLU A 8 14.20 15.94 6.24
N GLN A 9 14.97 16.58 5.35
CA GLN A 9 15.54 15.90 4.17
C GLN A 9 16.55 14.82 4.58
N GLY A 10 17.38 15.09 5.57
CA GLY A 10 18.36 14.14 6.11
C GLY A 10 17.68 12.90 6.72
N TRP A 11 16.65 13.11 7.53
CA TRP A 11 15.85 12.04 8.11
C TRP A 11 15.16 11.22 7.03
N PHE A 12 14.51 11.86 6.05
CA PHE A 12 13.81 11.16 4.97
C PHE A 12 14.76 10.29 4.15
N ARG A 13 15.95 10.80 3.80
CA ARG A 13 16.98 10.02 3.10
C ARG A 13 17.44 8.81 3.91
N ARG A 14 17.62 8.96 5.23
CA ARG A 14 17.98 7.84 6.12
C ARG A 14 16.87 6.79 6.17
N LEU A 15 15.62 7.22 6.27
CA LEU A 15 14.46 6.33 6.26
C LEU A 15 14.39 5.53 4.95
N LEU A 16 14.54 6.20 3.80
CA LEU A 16 14.56 5.51 2.50
C LEU A 16 15.71 4.50 2.42
N LYS A 17 16.91 4.87 2.87
CA LYS A 17 18.06 3.97 2.88
C LYS A 17 17.79 2.73 3.75
N TRP A 18 17.20 2.92 4.93
CA TRP A 18 16.82 1.83 5.80
C TRP A 18 15.76 0.91 5.16
N LEU A 19 14.73 1.49 4.52
CA LEU A 19 13.70 0.72 3.83
C LEU A 19 14.30 -0.17 2.73
N MET A 20 15.26 0.34 1.96
CA MET A 20 15.97 -0.44 0.93
C MET A 20 16.73 -1.62 1.52
N THR A 21 17.35 -1.47 2.70
CA THR A 21 18.04 -2.59 3.37
C THR A 21 17.07 -3.67 3.86
N VAL A 22 15.90 -3.26 4.37
CA VAL A 22 14.84 -4.18 4.80
C VAL A 22 14.31 -4.98 3.61
N MET A 23 14.03 -4.32 2.48
CA MET A 23 13.58 -4.99 1.26
C MET A 23 14.61 -6.00 0.76
N ARG A 24 15.89 -5.63 0.70
CA ARG A 24 16.97 -6.55 0.29
C ARG A 24 17.04 -7.77 1.20
N SER A 25 16.96 -7.58 2.52
CA SER A 25 16.99 -8.69 3.48
C SER A 25 15.76 -9.60 3.35
N ALA A 26 14.57 -9.03 3.15
CA ALA A 26 13.35 -9.80 2.95
C ALA A 26 13.42 -10.66 1.67
N ILE A 27 13.96 -10.11 0.57
CA ILE A 27 14.19 -10.84 -0.68
C ILE A 27 15.18 -11.98 -0.47
N ALA A 28 16.34 -11.71 0.14
CA ALA A 28 17.36 -12.73 0.40
C ALA A 28 16.83 -13.88 1.29
N TYR A 29 16.05 -13.56 2.33
CA TYR A 29 15.39 -14.57 3.17
C TYR A 29 14.46 -15.46 2.35
N PHE A 30 13.65 -14.86 1.47
CA PHE A 30 12.74 -15.61 0.59
C PHE A 30 13.50 -16.46 -0.43
N GLU A 31 14.60 -15.98 -1.00
CA GLU A 31 15.42 -16.74 -1.94
C GLU A 31 16.03 -18.00 -1.31
N VAL A 32 16.52 -17.90 -0.07
CA VAL A 32 17.14 -19.01 0.66
C VAL A 32 16.11 -20.00 1.18
N THR A 33 15.03 -19.52 1.80
CA THR A 33 14.06 -20.39 2.49
C THR A 33 12.90 -20.85 1.60
N ARG A 34 12.62 -20.11 0.52
CA ARG A 34 11.38 -20.19 -0.28
C ARG A 34 10.10 -20.10 0.57
N ALA A 35 10.21 -19.66 1.82
CA ALA A 35 9.11 -19.52 2.75
C ALA A 35 8.65 -18.06 2.76
N ARG A 36 7.34 -17.86 2.58
CA ARG A 36 6.73 -16.56 2.80
C ARG A 36 6.65 -16.33 4.31
N ARG A 37 7.08 -15.15 4.77
CA ARG A 37 6.84 -14.75 6.18
C ARG A 37 5.35 -14.84 6.46
N SER A 38 5.00 -15.47 7.59
CA SER A 38 3.64 -15.41 8.10
C SER A 38 3.32 -13.96 8.45
N LEU A 39 2.12 -13.53 8.06
CA LEU A 39 1.53 -12.23 8.42
C LEU A 39 0.30 -12.43 9.32
N ALA A 40 0.22 -13.58 10.02
CA ALA A 40 -0.83 -13.80 11.00
C ALA A 40 -0.78 -12.71 12.08
N GLU A 41 -1.95 -12.27 12.55
CA GLU A 41 -2.12 -11.25 13.60
C GLU A 41 -1.44 -9.89 13.26
N THR A 42 -1.13 -9.67 11.98
CA THR A 42 -0.53 -8.43 11.47
C THR A 42 -1.49 -7.75 10.52
N LEU A 43 -1.95 -6.55 10.86
CA LEU A 43 -2.74 -5.72 9.96
C LEU A 43 -1.85 -5.19 8.83
N LEU A 44 -2.08 -5.67 7.60
CA LEU A 44 -1.37 -5.18 6.43
C LEU A 44 -2.09 -3.95 5.86
N ILE A 45 -1.45 -2.79 5.89
CA ILE A 45 -1.97 -1.58 5.25
C ILE A 45 -1.33 -1.41 3.86
N THR A 46 -2.16 -1.46 2.82
CA THR A 46 -1.75 -1.13 1.45
C THR A 46 -2.48 0.13 0.99
N THR A 47 -1.76 1.05 0.35
CA THR A 47 -2.34 2.30 -0.15
C THR A 47 -2.26 2.38 -1.66
N TRP A 48 -3.42 2.47 -2.30
CA TRP A 48 -3.60 2.72 -3.72
C TRP A 48 -4.03 4.17 -3.98
N SER A 49 -4.01 5.05 -2.97
CA SER A 49 -4.55 6.41 -3.07
C SER A 49 -3.89 7.29 -4.13
N ARG A 50 -2.64 6.97 -4.51
CA ARG A 50 -1.87 7.68 -5.53
C ARG A 50 -1.82 6.95 -6.88
N LEU A 51 -2.50 5.82 -7.02
CA LEU A 51 -2.59 5.12 -8.30
C LEU A 51 -3.55 5.88 -9.23
N SER A 52 -3.09 6.11 -10.45
CA SER A 52 -3.78 6.89 -11.48
C SER A 52 -4.86 6.10 -12.21
N PHE A 53 -5.61 5.26 -11.50
CA PHE A 53 -6.70 4.46 -12.08
C PHE A 53 -7.76 5.34 -12.75
N GLN A 54 -8.05 6.50 -12.15
CA GLN A 54 -9.08 7.44 -12.59
C GLN A 54 -8.71 8.23 -13.87
N THR A 55 -7.48 8.10 -14.37
CA THR A 55 -7.03 8.76 -15.60
C THR A 55 -6.79 7.77 -16.74
N THR A 56 -7.02 6.49 -16.53
CA THR A 56 -6.86 5.46 -17.56
C THR A 56 -8.07 5.48 -18.48
N ASP A 57 -7.91 6.05 -19.67
CA ASP A 57 -8.94 6.01 -20.73
C ASP A 57 -8.57 4.94 -21.76
N PHE A 58 -9.42 3.92 -21.88
CA PHE A 58 -9.30 2.89 -22.91
C PHE A 58 -10.01 3.27 -24.22
N VAL A 59 -10.25 4.57 -24.42
CA VAL A 59 -11.00 5.16 -25.54
C VAL A 59 -12.52 4.95 -25.42
N TRP A 60 -12.99 4.41 -24.30
CA TRP A 60 -14.41 4.25 -23.95
C TRP A 60 -14.84 5.12 -22.77
N GLY A 61 -13.99 6.07 -22.36
CA GLY A 61 -14.24 6.98 -21.26
C GLY A 61 -13.50 6.62 -19.98
N LEU A 62 -13.63 7.48 -18.98
CA LEU A 62 -12.95 7.34 -17.70
C LEU A 62 -13.66 6.34 -16.77
N PRO A 63 -12.92 5.62 -15.91
CA PRO A 63 -13.50 4.64 -15.02
C PRO A 63 -14.29 5.31 -13.89
N VAL A 64 -15.53 4.85 -13.71
CA VAL A 64 -16.43 5.32 -12.64
C VAL A 64 -16.01 4.76 -11.28
N LEU A 65 -15.49 3.52 -11.25
CA LEU A 65 -15.06 2.82 -10.04
C LEU A 65 -13.76 2.03 -10.32
N SER A 66 -12.89 1.95 -9.31
CA SER A 66 -11.68 1.12 -9.32
C SER A 66 -11.51 0.43 -7.98
N GLY A 67 -11.14 -0.85 -7.98
CA GLY A 67 -10.94 -1.65 -6.77
C GLY A 67 -10.25 -2.99 -7.06
N PRO A 68 -9.84 -3.73 -6.04
CA PRO A 68 -9.27 -5.06 -6.20
C PRO A 68 -10.33 -6.04 -6.70
N VAL A 69 -9.90 -7.04 -7.48
CA VAL A 69 -10.78 -8.09 -8.03
C VAL A 69 -11.25 -9.09 -6.97
N ALA A 70 -10.44 -9.31 -5.93
CA ALA A 70 -10.76 -10.17 -4.80
C ALA A 70 -10.87 -9.34 -3.53
N LEU A 71 -11.81 -9.72 -2.66
CA LEU A 71 -11.91 -9.14 -1.32
C LEU A 71 -10.74 -9.65 -0.46
N PRO A 72 -10.19 -8.84 0.45
CA PRO A 72 -9.13 -9.30 1.32
C PRO A 72 -9.68 -10.36 2.29
N GLU A 73 -9.17 -11.58 2.17
CA GLU A 73 -9.57 -12.74 2.98
C GLU A 73 -8.90 -12.77 4.38
N LYS A 74 -7.91 -11.90 4.58
CA LYS A 74 -7.12 -11.75 5.82
C LYS A 74 -7.24 -10.33 6.35
N GLU A 75 -6.60 -10.04 7.49
CA GLU A 75 -6.53 -8.70 8.09
C GLU A 75 -5.72 -7.73 7.21
N GLU A 76 -6.32 -7.29 6.11
CA GLU A 76 -5.72 -6.36 5.15
C GLU A 76 -6.61 -5.13 4.99
N MET A 77 -5.99 -3.96 5.07
CA MET A 77 -6.64 -2.66 4.89
C MET A 77 -6.11 -2.02 3.61
N LEU A 78 -7.00 -1.79 2.65
CA LEU A 78 -6.68 -1.19 1.36
C LEU A 78 -7.33 0.18 1.22
N PHE A 79 -6.50 1.21 1.05
CA PHE A 79 -6.96 2.57 0.75
C PHE A 79 -7.05 2.76 -0.75
N LEU A 80 -8.25 3.02 -1.29
CA LEU A 80 -8.46 3.15 -2.72
C LEU A 80 -8.25 4.59 -3.22
N SER A 81 -7.74 4.70 -4.44
CA SER A 81 -7.75 5.95 -5.21
C SER A 81 -9.19 6.40 -5.41
N HIS A 82 -9.41 7.70 -5.27
CA HIS A 82 -10.71 8.31 -5.49
C HIS A 82 -10.62 9.31 -6.64
N GLY A 83 -11.65 9.37 -7.48
CA GLY A 83 -11.71 10.28 -8.63
C GLY A 83 -11.60 11.75 -8.29
N LYS A 84 -11.35 12.55 -9.34
CA LYS A 84 -11.04 13.98 -9.33
C LYS A 84 -11.98 14.88 -8.50
N GLU A 85 -13.14 14.39 -8.07
CA GLU A 85 -14.21 15.22 -7.51
C GLU A 85 -14.70 14.88 -6.09
N ARG A 86 -14.07 13.98 -5.31
CA ARG A 86 -14.50 13.81 -3.90
C ARG A 86 -13.34 13.77 -2.91
N LYS A 87 -13.49 14.54 -1.82
CA LYS A 87 -12.55 14.68 -0.69
C LYS A 87 -12.51 13.46 0.24
N ASN A 88 -13.00 12.30 -0.22
CA ASN A 88 -13.20 11.12 0.61
C ASN A 88 -12.16 10.05 0.26
N ILE A 89 -11.82 9.22 1.25
CA ILE A 89 -10.96 8.06 1.06
C ILE A 89 -11.80 6.81 1.32
N ASN A 90 -11.86 5.92 0.32
CA ASN A 90 -12.53 4.63 0.48
C ASN A 90 -11.54 3.62 1.07
N VAL A 91 -11.96 2.94 2.14
CA VAL A 91 -11.17 1.92 2.82
C VAL A 91 -11.89 0.58 2.68
N LEU A 92 -11.17 -0.41 2.15
CA LEU A 92 -11.59 -1.80 2.17
C LEU A 92 -10.85 -2.51 3.31
N LEU A 93 -11.60 -3.12 4.23
CA LEU A 93 -11.03 -3.83 5.38
C LEU A 93 -11.44 -5.30 5.31
N GLY A 94 -10.46 -6.17 5.11
CA GLY A 94 -10.61 -7.61 5.28
C GLY A 94 -10.57 -7.97 6.76
N LYS A 95 -11.48 -8.86 7.17
CA LYS A 95 -11.49 -9.46 8.50
C LYS A 95 -11.64 -10.97 8.32
N PRO A 96 -10.99 -11.79 9.15
CA PRO A 96 -11.24 -13.23 9.14
C PRO A 96 -12.72 -13.49 9.43
N ALA A 97 -13.35 -14.33 8.61
CA ALA A 97 -14.71 -14.78 8.89
C ALA A 97 -14.70 -15.60 10.18
N VAL A 98 -15.46 -15.17 11.18
CA VAL A 98 -15.66 -15.99 12.38
C VAL A 98 -16.66 -17.09 12.01
N ILE A 99 -16.16 -18.30 11.78
CA ILE A 99 -17.01 -19.49 11.66
C ILE A 99 -17.40 -19.85 13.11
N PHE A 100 -18.67 -19.63 13.46
CA PHE A 100 -19.27 -20.17 14.69
C PHE A 100 -20.00 -21.47 14.39
#